data_AF-X0VJN6-F1
#
_entry.id   AF-X0VJN6-F1
#
_cell.length_a   1.000
_cell.length_b   1.000
_cell.length_c   1.000
_cell.angle_alpha   90.00
_cell.angle_beta   90.00
_cell.angle_gamma   90.00
#
_symmetry.space_group_name_H-M   'P 1'
#
loop_
_entity.id
_entity.type
_entity.pdbx_description
1 polymer ?
#
loop_
_entity_poly.entity_id
_entity_poly.type
_entity_poly.pdbx_seq_one_letter_code
_entity_poly.pdbx_strand_id
1 'polypeptide(L)'
;LQPGEFLELIPGAGEKAGPKRYHTGFPVADLSFCSAKNAKEMVADAFEKAVKRQLISDVEVGSYLSGGMDSGSIVAVAGRSIPRLMTFTGGFDLTNVDGIEQGYDEREVAEKLSYLLQTEHYAVVLHAGDMPAAMEKITWHVDDPRVGMCHQNWYVAKLASRFVKVCLAGAGGDELFAGYPWRYRHGAGVGNIDEFDRAYYRYWHRLLSPEELPSLFSEELRGYYQDTWNSFQSVMRAAPPWQEELSSFDNLLQRAL
;
A
#
# COMPACT_ATOMS: atom_id res chain seq x y z
N LEU A 1 8.53 -9.94 16.05
CA LEU A 1 7.96 -8.92 16.96
C LEU A 1 6.71 -8.37 16.31
N GLN A 2 5.61 -8.20 17.05
CA GLN A 2 4.43 -7.52 16.50
C GLN A 2 4.60 -6.00 16.58
N PRO A 3 3.85 -5.22 15.78
CA PRO A 3 3.82 -3.76 15.93
C PRO A 3 3.48 -3.34 17.36
N GLY A 4 4.22 -2.35 17.89
CA GLY A 4 4.06 -1.86 19.26
C GLY A 4 4.71 -2.73 20.33
N GLU A 5 5.61 -3.64 19.96
CA GLU A 5 6.37 -4.49 20.88
C GLU A 5 7.88 -4.27 20.78
N PHE A 6 8.60 -4.53 21.88
CA PHE A 6 10.06 -4.61 21.94
C PHE A 6 10.50 -5.89 22.64
N LEU A 7 11.76 -6.30 22.41
CA LEU A 7 12.42 -7.37 23.15
C LEU A 7 13.57 -6.79 23.95
N GLU A 8 13.69 -7.25 25.20
CA GLU A 8 14.84 -6.95 26.04
C GLU A 8 15.64 -8.24 26.24
N LEU A 9 16.84 -8.28 25.65
CA LEU A 9 17.75 -9.40 25.74
C LEU A 9 18.88 -9.03 26.69
N ILE A 10 19.05 -9.78 27.78
CA ILE A 10 20.15 -9.60 28.73
C ILE A 10 21.13 -10.77 28.54
N PRO A 11 22.28 -10.55 27.88
CA PRO A 11 23.27 -11.61 27.65
C PRO A 11 23.71 -12.26 28.98
N GLY A 12 23.73 -13.59 29.02
CA GLY A 12 24.17 -14.35 30.20
C GLY A 12 23.13 -14.52 31.30
N ALA A 13 21.92 -13.97 31.16
CA ALA A 13 20.85 -14.12 32.15
C ALA A 13 20.26 -15.54 32.24
N GLY A 14 20.49 -16.39 31.22
CA GLY A 14 19.90 -17.74 31.15
C GLY A 14 18.39 -17.78 30.88
N GLU A 15 17.75 -16.61 30.81
CA GLU A 15 16.32 -16.47 30.55
C GLU A 15 16.04 -16.15 29.07
N LYS A 16 15.00 -16.75 28.52
CA LYS A 16 14.52 -16.45 27.15
C LYS A 16 13.73 -15.15 27.18
N ALA A 17 14.13 -14.16 26.37
CA ALA A 17 13.38 -12.91 26.28
C ALA A 17 11.98 -13.11 25.70
N GLY A 18 10.97 -12.56 26.38
CA GLY A 18 9.60 -12.48 25.90
C GLY A 18 9.27 -11.09 25.35
N PRO A 19 8.33 -10.98 24.39
CA PRO A 19 7.92 -9.69 23.84
C PRO A 19 7.25 -8.82 24.91
N LYS A 20 7.61 -7.53 24.95
CA LYS A 20 7.02 -6.52 25.83
C LYS A 20 6.28 -5.47 24.99
N ARG A 21 4.99 -5.27 25.25
CA ARG A 21 4.14 -4.32 24.51
C ARG A 21 4.22 -2.92 25.14
N TYR A 22 4.48 -1.91 24.31
CA TYR A 22 4.51 -0.50 24.73
C TYR A 22 3.41 0.34 24.05
N HIS A 23 2.76 -0.20 23.01
CA HIS A 23 1.67 0.47 22.32
C HIS A 23 0.57 -0.53 21.93
N THR A 24 -0.68 -0.17 22.21
CA THR A 24 -1.88 -0.99 21.96
C THR A 24 -2.72 -0.46 20.79
N GLY A 25 -2.27 0.58 20.09
CA GLY A 25 -2.99 1.21 18.98
C GLY A 25 -3.67 2.52 19.40
N PHE A 26 -4.75 2.87 18.70
CA PHE A 26 -5.48 4.12 18.93
C PHE A 26 -6.29 4.05 20.23
N PRO A 27 -6.22 5.07 21.10
CA PRO A 27 -7.06 5.12 22.30
C PRO A 27 -8.54 5.21 21.90
N VAL A 28 -9.43 4.68 22.76
CA VAL A 28 -10.88 4.89 22.59
C VAL A 28 -11.14 6.38 22.65
N ALA A 29 -11.71 6.94 21.58
CA ALA A 29 -12.02 8.35 21.51
C ALA A 29 -13.10 8.71 22.53
N ASP A 30 -12.84 9.72 23.37
CA ASP A 30 -13.88 10.34 24.18
C ASP A 30 -14.69 11.30 23.29
N LEU A 31 -15.84 10.82 22.82
CA LEU A 31 -16.73 11.56 21.94
C LEU A 31 -17.43 12.73 22.65
N SER A 32 -17.36 12.83 23.98
CA SER A 32 -17.98 13.92 24.74
C SER A 32 -17.25 15.26 24.57
N PHE A 33 -16.01 15.24 24.10
CA PHE A 33 -15.12 16.41 24.08
C PHE A 33 -15.12 17.22 22.77
N CYS A 34 -15.83 16.78 21.73
CA CYS A 34 -15.61 17.35 20.39
C CYS A 34 -16.90 17.73 19.66
N SER A 35 -17.07 19.02 19.36
CA SER A 35 -17.98 19.45 18.30
C SER A 35 -17.37 19.14 16.93
N ALA A 36 -18.18 18.96 15.89
CA ALA A 36 -17.67 18.68 14.54
C ALA A 36 -16.70 19.77 14.01
N LYS A 37 -16.93 21.04 14.39
CA LYS A 37 -16.04 22.15 14.03
C LYS A 37 -14.67 22.01 14.72
N ASN A 38 -14.68 21.72 16.03
CA ASN A 38 -13.44 21.53 16.79
C ASN A 38 -12.67 20.30 16.26
N ALA A 39 -13.37 19.23 15.88
CA ALA A 39 -12.75 18.03 15.31
C ALA A 39 -11.98 18.34 14.03
N LYS A 40 -12.58 19.09 13.10
CA LYS A 40 -11.92 19.49 11.85
C LYS A 40 -10.64 20.28 12.10
N GLU A 41 -10.71 21.27 12.99
CA GLU A 41 -9.55 22.11 13.33
C GLU A 41 -8.45 21.30 14.02
N MET A 42 -8.81 20.40 14.94
CA MET A 42 -7.87 19.51 15.61
C MET A 42 -7.19 18.53 14.65
N VAL A 43 -7.94 17.95 13.70
CA VAL A 43 -7.39 17.07 12.68
C VAL A 43 -6.43 17.84 11.76
N ALA A 44 -6.83 19.03 11.31
CA ALA A 44 -5.97 19.86 10.46
C ALA A 44 -4.66 20.24 11.16
N ASP A 45 -4.72 20.65 12.43
CA ASP A 45 -3.54 20.98 13.24
C ASP A 45 -2.65 19.75 13.49
N ALA A 46 -3.23 18.61 13.85
CA ALA A 46 -2.50 17.37 14.05
C ALA A 46 -1.82 16.88 12.76
N PHE A 47 -2.54 16.95 11.63
CA PHE A 47 -2.03 16.61 10.31
C PHE A 47 -0.88 17.52 9.89
N GLU A 48 -1.03 18.85 10.05
CA GLU A 48 0.02 19.80 9.72
C GLU A 48 1.29 19.57 10.57
N LYS A 49 1.13 19.32 11.87
CA LYS A 49 2.23 18.96 12.77
C LYS A 49 2.89 17.64 12.38
N ALA A 50 2.11 16.63 12.00
CA ALA A 50 2.62 15.34 11.57
C ALA A 50 3.48 15.48 10.31
N VAL A 51 2.97 16.15 9.27
CA VAL A 51 3.73 16.39 8.03
C VAL A 51 5.01 17.17 8.33
N LYS A 52 4.94 18.29 9.07
CA LYS A 52 6.13 19.09 9.42
C LYS A 52 7.21 18.30 10.13
N ARG A 53 6.85 17.36 11.02
CA ARG A 53 7.82 16.50 11.70
C ARG A 53 8.56 15.56 10.73
N GLN A 54 7.89 15.10 9.67
CA GLN A 54 8.49 14.24 8.65
C GLN A 54 9.37 15.00 7.64
N LEU A 55 9.36 16.34 7.65
CA LEU A 55 10.22 17.16 6.78
C LEU A 55 11.63 17.36 7.32
N ILE A 56 11.91 16.94 8.57
CA ILE A 56 13.24 17.07 9.17
C ILE A 56 14.17 16.04 8.52
N SER A 57 15.07 16.50 7.64
CA SER A 57 16.00 15.64 6.92
C SER A 57 17.28 16.39 6.54
N ASP A 58 18.42 15.68 6.55
CA ASP A 58 19.71 16.18 6.05
C ASP A 58 19.87 15.99 4.52
N VAL A 59 18.84 15.45 3.86
CA VAL A 59 18.81 15.17 2.42
C VAL A 59 17.49 15.67 1.84
N GLU A 60 17.42 15.79 0.51
CA GLU A 60 16.22 16.24 -0.16
C GLU A 60 15.03 15.30 0.11
N VAL A 61 13.90 15.93 0.43
CA VAL A 61 12.61 15.27 0.68
C VAL A 61 11.72 15.51 -0.53
N GLY A 62 11.14 14.43 -1.05
CA GLY A 62 10.08 14.47 -2.05
C GLY A 62 8.76 13.92 -1.51
N SER A 63 7.76 13.84 -2.36
CA SER A 63 6.48 13.20 -2.04
C SER A 63 5.92 12.45 -3.24
N TYR A 64 5.25 11.33 -3.00
CA TYR A 64 4.36 10.78 -4.01
C TYR A 64 3.15 11.72 -4.16
N LEU A 65 2.65 11.85 -5.39
CA LEU A 65 1.45 12.62 -5.72
C LEU A 65 0.58 11.81 -6.66
N SER A 66 -0.48 11.25 -6.11
CA SER A 66 -1.58 10.65 -6.86
C SER A 66 -2.66 11.69 -7.14
N GLY A 67 -3.71 11.30 -7.89
CA GLY A 67 -4.92 12.12 -8.03
C GLY A 67 -5.77 12.20 -6.75
N GLY A 68 -5.40 11.46 -5.70
CA GLY A 68 -6.15 11.34 -4.46
C GLY A 68 -5.92 12.47 -3.45
N MET A 69 -6.87 12.59 -2.52
CA MET A 69 -6.85 13.61 -1.47
C MET A 69 -5.71 13.40 -0.46
N ASP A 70 -5.33 12.15 -0.16
CA ASP A 70 -4.34 11.84 0.87
C ASP A 70 -2.96 12.37 0.53
N SER A 71 -2.45 11.99 -0.65
CA SER A 71 -1.15 12.47 -1.15
C SER A 71 -1.19 13.97 -1.46
N GLY A 72 -2.27 14.46 -2.07
CA GLY A 72 -2.46 15.89 -2.34
C GLY A 72 -2.43 16.76 -1.08
N SER A 73 -3.04 16.29 0.03
CA SER A 73 -3.03 16.99 1.31
C SER A 73 -1.63 17.06 1.92
N ILE A 74 -0.85 15.97 1.82
CA ILE A 74 0.54 15.94 2.28
C ILE A 74 1.38 16.95 1.48
N VAL A 75 1.28 16.90 0.15
CA VAL A 75 2.02 17.82 -0.75
C VAL A 75 1.63 19.27 -0.49
N ALA A 76 0.34 19.57 -0.28
CA ALA A 76 -0.12 20.92 0.01
C ALA A 76 0.44 21.50 1.31
N VAL A 77 0.64 20.66 2.33
CA VAL A 77 1.27 21.09 3.59
C VAL A 77 2.78 21.17 3.44
N ALA A 78 3.41 20.15 2.86
CA ALA A 78 4.86 20.08 2.68
C ALA A 78 5.40 21.20 1.79
N GLY A 79 4.69 21.55 0.72
CA GLY A 79 5.04 22.62 -0.22
C GLY A 79 5.09 24.02 0.42
N ARG A 80 4.49 24.21 1.60
CA ARG A 80 4.63 25.47 2.37
C ARG A 80 6.03 25.66 2.97
N SER A 81 6.72 24.55 3.22
CA SER A 81 8.08 24.54 3.79
C SER A 81 9.15 24.31 2.74
N ILE A 82 8.83 23.58 1.67
CA ILE A 82 9.77 23.22 0.59
C ILE A 82 9.23 23.81 -0.72
N PRO A 83 9.73 24.97 -1.16
CA PRO A 83 9.37 25.53 -2.45
C PRO A 83 9.74 24.57 -3.58
N ARG A 84 8.85 24.40 -4.56
CA ARG A 84 9.03 23.46 -5.68
C ARG A 84 9.34 22.03 -5.23
N LEU A 85 8.66 21.55 -4.19
CA LEU A 85 8.75 20.17 -3.72
C LEU A 85 8.72 19.19 -4.91
N MET A 86 9.67 18.28 -4.96
CA MET A 86 9.67 17.24 -6.00
C MET A 86 8.55 16.24 -5.73
N THR A 87 7.71 16.00 -6.73
CA THR A 87 6.61 15.05 -6.66
C THR A 87 6.70 13.98 -7.71
N PHE A 88 6.32 12.76 -7.34
CA PHE A 88 6.45 11.57 -8.19
C PHE A 88 5.11 10.86 -8.36
N THR A 89 4.77 10.52 -9.60
CA THR A 89 3.55 9.78 -9.94
C THR A 89 3.83 8.67 -10.93
N GLY A 90 2.88 7.74 -11.03
CA GLY A 90 2.90 6.65 -12.01
C GLY A 90 1.54 6.50 -12.66
N GLY A 91 1.51 6.11 -13.92
CA GLY A 91 0.30 5.80 -14.65
C GLY A 91 0.55 4.76 -15.72
N PHE A 92 -0.51 4.33 -16.40
CA PHE A 92 -0.43 3.25 -17.37
C PHE A 92 -0.35 3.79 -18.80
N ASP A 93 0.31 3.03 -19.67
CA ASP A 93 0.14 3.21 -21.11
C ASP A 93 -1.26 2.75 -21.52
N LEU A 94 -2.11 3.70 -21.92
CA LEU A 94 -3.50 3.46 -22.32
C LEU A 94 -3.68 3.40 -23.84
N THR A 95 -2.60 3.36 -24.64
CA THR A 95 -2.68 3.49 -26.11
C THR A 95 -3.52 2.40 -26.78
N ASN A 96 -3.64 1.22 -26.17
CA ASN A 96 -4.43 0.09 -26.67
C ASN A 96 -5.52 -0.36 -25.67
N VAL A 97 -6.02 0.56 -24.86
CA VAL A 97 -6.96 0.26 -23.76
C VAL A 97 -8.31 0.92 -24.02
N ASP A 98 -9.37 0.11 -24.04
CA ASP A 98 -10.75 0.55 -24.29
C ASP A 98 -11.61 0.48 -23.02
N GLY A 99 -12.56 1.41 -22.90
CA GLY A 99 -13.60 1.37 -21.87
C GLY A 99 -13.15 1.81 -20.48
N ILE A 100 -13.56 1.08 -19.44
CA ILE A 100 -13.43 1.48 -18.02
C ILE A 100 -11.96 1.60 -17.61
N GLU A 101 -11.08 0.85 -18.26
CA GLU A 101 -9.66 0.80 -17.94
C GLU A 101 -8.93 2.13 -18.21
N GLN A 102 -9.47 2.99 -19.09
CA GLN A 102 -8.94 4.33 -19.31
C GLN A 102 -9.03 5.22 -18.05
N GLY A 103 -9.96 4.92 -17.14
CA GLY A 103 -10.12 5.65 -15.88
C GLY A 103 -9.10 5.29 -14.80
N TYR A 104 -8.20 4.32 -15.03
CA TYR A 104 -7.20 3.89 -14.05
C TYR A 104 -5.90 4.71 -14.08
N ASP A 105 -5.78 5.66 -15.01
CA ASP A 105 -4.63 6.55 -15.07
C ASP A 105 -4.87 7.86 -14.29
N GLU A 106 -4.18 8.00 -13.17
CA GLU A 106 -4.31 9.16 -12.29
C GLU A 106 -3.40 10.35 -12.68
N ARG A 107 -2.57 10.20 -13.72
CA ARG A 107 -1.56 11.20 -14.10
C ARG A 107 -2.17 12.56 -14.43
N GLU A 108 -3.30 12.61 -15.13
CA GLU A 108 -3.94 13.89 -15.49
C GLU A 108 -4.38 14.68 -14.25
N VAL A 109 -4.92 13.98 -13.24
CA VAL A 109 -5.34 14.62 -11.99
C VAL A 109 -4.11 15.03 -11.16
N ALA A 110 -3.10 14.16 -11.09
CA ALA A 110 -1.84 14.47 -10.42
C ALA A 110 -1.13 15.68 -11.05
N GLU A 111 -1.14 15.81 -12.38
CA GLU A 111 -0.57 16.96 -13.10
C GLU A 111 -1.31 18.26 -12.78
N LYS A 112 -2.65 18.23 -12.76
CA LYS A 112 -3.45 19.39 -12.33
C LYS A 112 -3.14 19.80 -10.89
N LEU A 113 -3.04 18.83 -9.98
CA LEU A 113 -2.66 19.09 -8.59
C LEU A 113 -1.24 19.65 -8.49
N SER A 114 -0.29 19.11 -9.26
CA SER A 114 1.09 19.54 -9.27
C SER A 114 1.24 21.00 -9.74
N TYR A 115 0.44 21.40 -10.74
CA TYR A 115 0.32 22.78 -11.20
C TYR A 115 -0.24 23.70 -10.11
N LEU A 116 -1.33 23.31 -9.45
CA LEU A 116 -1.94 24.12 -8.38
C LEU A 116 -1.00 24.28 -7.17
N LEU A 117 -0.23 23.24 -6.85
CA LEU A 117 0.69 23.19 -5.71
C LEU A 117 2.12 23.66 -6.06
N GLN A 118 2.37 24.04 -7.32
CA GLN A 118 3.64 24.56 -7.81
C GLN A 118 4.84 23.63 -7.52
N THR A 119 4.65 22.33 -7.76
CA THR A 119 5.66 21.29 -7.50
C THR A 119 6.54 21.01 -8.72
N GLU A 120 7.72 20.42 -8.50
CA GLU A 120 8.54 19.87 -9.57
C GLU A 120 8.10 18.41 -9.83
N HIS A 121 7.26 18.20 -10.84
CA HIS A 121 6.52 16.96 -11.01
C HIS A 121 7.17 16.00 -12.01
N TYR A 122 7.30 14.73 -11.62
CA TYR A 122 7.87 13.66 -12.41
C TYR A 122 6.89 12.49 -12.52
N ALA A 123 6.70 11.97 -13.74
CA ALA A 123 5.82 10.85 -14.01
C ALA A 123 6.56 9.69 -14.67
N VAL A 124 6.18 8.46 -14.31
CA VAL A 124 6.57 7.24 -15.04
C VAL A 124 5.34 6.63 -15.70
N VAL A 125 5.52 6.10 -16.91
CA VAL A 125 4.49 5.38 -17.66
C VAL A 125 4.83 3.90 -17.61
N LEU A 126 3.91 3.09 -17.08
CA LEU A 126 4.04 1.64 -16.99
C LEU A 126 3.46 0.99 -18.24
N HIS A 127 4.21 0.07 -18.82
CA HIS A 127 3.83 -0.73 -19.98
C HIS A 127 3.56 -2.17 -19.57
N ALA A 128 2.87 -2.95 -20.41
CA ALA A 128 2.52 -4.35 -20.10
C ALA A 128 3.74 -5.23 -19.73
N GLY A 129 4.89 -5.00 -20.36
CA GLY A 129 6.13 -5.74 -20.08
C GLY A 129 6.82 -5.40 -18.77
N ASP A 130 6.43 -4.32 -18.08
CA ASP A 130 7.09 -3.85 -16.87
C ASP A 130 6.85 -4.75 -15.66
N MET A 131 5.61 -5.24 -15.50
CA MET A 131 5.27 -6.14 -14.40
C MET A 131 6.10 -7.44 -14.42
N PRO A 132 6.14 -8.24 -15.51
CA PRO A 132 6.93 -9.47 -15.51
C PRO A 132 8.44 -9.18 -15.36
N ALA A 133 8.94 -8.09 -15.93
CA ALA A 133 10.35 -7.71 -15.82
C ALA A 133 10.78 -7.35 -14.39
N ALA A 134 9.87 -6.84 -13.56
CA ALA A 134 10.15 -6.47 -12.18
C ALA A 134 9.78 -7.54 -11.14
N MET A 135 9.04 -8.58 -11.54
CA MET A 135 8.39 -9.53 -10.63
C MET A 135 9.38 -10.17 -9.65
N GLU A 136 10.49 -10.74 -10.14
CA GLU A 136 11.48 -11.40 -9.30
C GLU A 136 12.01 -10.47 -8.19
N LYS A 137 12.34 -9.23 -8.56
CA LYS A 137 12.85 -8.22 -7.61
C LYS A 137 11.77 -7.78 -6.64
N ILE A 138 10.54 -7.58 -7.11
CA ILE A 138 9.41 -7.22 -6.25
C ILE A 138 9.17 -8.31 -5.22
N THR A 139 9.10 -9.58 -5.65
CA THR A 139 8.91 -10.73 -4.75
C THR A 139 10.01 -10.79 -3.69
N TRP A 140 11.26 -10.64 -4.10
CA TRP A 140 12.41 -10.61 -3.19
C TRP A 140 12.32 -9.47 -2.16
N HIS A 141 11.94 -8.27 -2.58
CA HIS A 141 11.91 -7.10 -1.69
C HIS A 141 10.66 -6.99 -0.82
N VAL A 142 9.53 -7.53 -1.28
CA VAL A 142 8.27 -7.51 -0.51
C VAL A 142 8.25 -8.61 0.54
N ASP A 143 8.92 -9.74 0.29
CA ASP A 143 9.03 -10.88 1.21
C ASP A 143 7.66 -11.41 1.71
N ASP A 144 6.60 -11.18 0.92
CA ASP A 144 5.22 -11.56 1.20
C ASP A 144 4.48 -11.81 -0.12
N PRO A 145 3.83 -12.98 -0.32
CA PRO A 145 3.03 -13.28 -1.50
C PRO A 145 1.70 -12.51 -1.46
N ARG A 146 1.76 -11.18 -1.65
CA ARG A 146 0.59 -10.31 -1.68
C ARG A 146 0.18 -9.95 -3.10
N VAL A 147 -1.12 -10.03 -3.38
CA VAL A 147 -1.74 -9.48 -4.59
C VAL A 147 -2.16 -8.04 -4.28
N GLY A 148 -1.67 -7.06 -5.05
CA GLY A 148 -1.97 -5.64 -4.82
C GLY A 148 -1.05 -4.69 -5.58
N MET A 149 -1.05 -3.41 -5.18
CA MET A 149 -0.29 -2.33 -5.83
C MET A 149 1.23 -2.40 -5.58
N CYS A 150 1.87 -3.53 -5.90
CA CYS A 150 3.30 -3.76 -5.63
C CYS A 150 4.18 -3.24 -6.78
N HIS A 151 3.79 -3.52 -8.02
CA HIS A 151 4.59 -3.18 -9.19
C HIS A 151 4.52 -1.68 -9.52
N GLN A 152 3.37 -1.03 -9.36
CA GLN A 152 3.24 0.42 -9.54
C GLN A 152 4.17 1.16 -8.56
N ASN A 153 4.11 0.78 -7.28
CA ASN A 153 4.97 1.35 -6.24
C ASN A 153 6.45 1.12 -6.53
N TRP A 154 6.84 -0.04 -7.07
CA TRP A 154 8.21 -0.32 -7.48
C TRP A 154 8.72 0.70 -8.51
N TYR A 155 7.95 0.97 -9.56
CA TYR A 155 8.36 1.88 -10.62
C TYR A 155 8.36 3.35 -10.18
N VAL A 156 7.37 3.78 -9.40
CA VAL A 156 7.34 5.15 -8.86
C VAL A 156 8.46 5.36 -7.83
N ALA A 157 8.76 4.36 -6.98
CA ALA A 157 9.90 4.43 -6.07
C ALA A 157 11.24 4.44 -6.81
N LYS A 158 11.38 3.65 -7.88
CA LYS A 158 12.57 3.64 -8.76
C LYS A 158 12.77 4.97 -9.49
N LEU A 159 11.68 5.68 -9.83
CA LEU A 159 11.74 7.05 -10.34
C LEU A 159 12.21 8.00 -9.24
N ALA A 160 11.55 7.99 -8.08
CA ALA A 160 11.83 8.89 -6.96
C ALA A 160 13.28 8.75 -6.44
N SER A 161 13.80 7.52 -6.39
CA SER A 161 15.16 7.22 -5.90
C SER A 161 16.28 7.84 -6.74
N ARG A 162 15.99 8.36 -7.94
CA ARG A 162 16.96 9.08 -8.78
C ARG A 162 17.16 10.52 -8.31
N PHE A 163 16.24 11.05 -7.51
CA PHE A 163 16.18 12.44 -7.11
C PHE A 163 16.29 12.58 -5.60
N VAL A 164 15.50 11.81 -4.84
CA VAL A 164 15.38 11.95 -3.39
C VAL A 164 15.68 10.65 -2.67
N LYS A 165 16.11 10.76 -1.42
CA LYS A 165 16.30 9.61 -0.52
C LYS A 165 15.13 9.43 0.44
N VAL A 166 14.38 10.50 0.71
CA VAL A 166 13.18 10.50 1.55
C VAL A 166 11.99 10.91 0.70
N CYS A 167 10.93 10.10 0.73
CA CYS A 167 9.70 10.37 -0.01
C CYS A 167 8.49 10.17 0.90
N LEU A 168 7.65 11.19 1.03
CA LEU A 168 6.40 11.11 1.78
C LEU A 168 5.34 10.32 0.99
N ALA A 169 4.50 9.56 1.69
CA ALA A 169 3.43 8.76 1.11
C ALA A 169 2.11 8.99 1.85
N GLY A 170 1.00 8.98 1.10
CA GLY A 170 -0.36 9.09 1.64
C GLY A 170 -0.95 7.79 2.18
N ALA A 171 -0.15 6.73 2.34
CA ALA A 171 -0.65 5.44 2.82
C ALA A 171 -1.17 5.55 4.26
N GLY A 172 -2.28 4.88 4.56
CA GLY A 172 -2.92 4.92 5.88
C GLY A 172 -4.08 5.90 6.01
N GLY A 173 -4.26 6.82 5.04
CA GLY A 173 -5.35 7.80 5.06
C GLY A 173 -6.73 7.13 5.05
N ASP A 174 -6.95 6.21 4.11
CA ASP A 174 -8.18 5.43 4.03
C ASP A 174 -8.44 4.57 5.28
N GLU A 175 -7.41 3.99 5.89
CA GLU A 175 -7.54 3.22 7.12
C GLU A 175 -7.94 4.09 8.33
N LEU A 176 -7.39 5.30 8.42
CA LEU A 176 -7.67 6.24 9.51
C LEU A 176 -9.05 6.91 9.38
N PHE A 177 -9.45 7.25 8.15
CA PHE A 177 -10.65 8.04 7.87
C PHE A 177 -11.79 7.24 7.23
N ALA A 178 -11.66 5.91 7.20
CA ALA A 178 -12.62 5.00 6.59
C ALA A 178 -12.90 5.28 5.10
N GLY A 179 -11.85 5.61 4.34
CA GLY A 179 -11.92 6.03 2.93
C GLY A 179 -12.23 4.91 1.91
N TYR A 180 -12.44 3.68 2.39
CA TYR A 180 -12.98 2.57 1.60
C TYR A 180 -14.47 2.31 1.92
N PRO A 181 -15.45 3.10 1.42
CA PRO A 181 -16.87 2.90 1.69
C PRO A 181 -17.35 1.48 1.42
N TRP A 182 -16.87 0.87 0.34
CA TRP A 182 -17.21 -0.51 -0.04
C TRP A 182 -16.69 -1.54 0.98
N ARG A 183 -15.57 -1.26 1.64
CA ARG A 183 -14.99 -2.10 2.67
C ARG A 183 -15.80 -2.01 3.96
N TYR A 184 -16.01 -0.79 4.44
CA TYR A 184 -16.58 -0.53 5.77
C TYR A 184 -18.10 -0.61 5.83
N ARG A 185 -18.81 -0.51 4.69
CA ARG A 185 -20.28 -0.59 4.62
C ARG A 185 -20.83 -1.84 5.31
N HIS A 186 -20.16 -2.98 5.16
CA HIS A 186 -20.61 -4.25 5.72
C HIS A 186 -20.52 -4.34 7.26
N GLY A 187 -19.67 -3.50 7.87
CA GLY A 187 -19.53 -3.40 9.33
C GLY A 187 -20.23 -2.17 9.93
N ALA A 188 -20.81 -1.30 9.09
CA ALA A 188 -21.45 -0.08 9.54
C ALA A 188 -22.74 -0.41 10.32
N GLY A 189 -22.84 0.09 11.55
CA GLY A 189 -24.03 -0.12 12.40
C GLY A 189 -24.07 -1.43 13.17
N VAL A 190 -22.99 -2.21 13.16
CA VAL A 190 -22.83 -3.42 13.98
C VAL A 190 -22.70 -3.04 15.46
N GLY A 191 -23.52 -3.65 16.32
CA GLY A 191 -23.56 -3.32 17.75
C GLY A 191 -22.72 -4.24 18.65
N ASN A 192 -22.29 -5.40 18.15
CA ASN A 192 -21.52 -6.39 18.93
C ASN A 192 -20.61 -7.25 18.04
N ILE A 193 -19.72 -8.01 18.68
CA ILE A 193 -18.70 -8.80 18.01
C ILE A 193 -19.27 -9.95 17.15
N ASP A 194 -20.40 -10.53 17.55
CA ASP A 194 -21.03 -11.62 16.80
C ASP A 194 -21.67 -11.11 15.51
N GLU A 195 -22.28 -9.92 15.55
CA GLU A 195 -22.75 -9.21 14.37
C GLU A 195 -21.59 -8.77 13.48
N PHE A 196 -20.45 -8.37 14.06
CA PHE A 196 -19.24 -8.04 13.30
C PHE A 196 -18.72 -9.25 12.54
N ASP A 197 -18.64 -10.40 13.22
CA ASP A 197 -18.23 -11.66 12.61
C ASP A 197 -19.12 -11.98 11.39
N ARG A 198 -20.44 -11.96 11.58
CA ARG A 198 -21.37 -12.32 10.50
C ARG A 198 -21.40 -11.30 9.36
N ALA A 199 -21.50 -10.01 9.68
CA ALA A 199 -21.76 -8.98 8.69
C ALA A 199 -20.49 -8.56 7.93
N TYR A 200 -19.34 -8.50 8.62
CA TYR A 200 -18.08 -8.03 8.05
C TYR A 200 -17.08 -9.16 7.82
N TYR A 201 -16.70 -9.93 8.85
CA TYR A 201 -15.63 -10.93 8.74
C TYR A 201 -15.99 -12.03 7.74
N ARG A 202 -17.15 -12.69 7.91
CA ARG A 202 -17.61 -13.73 6.97
C ARG A 202 -17.86 -13.20 5.57
N TYR A 203 -18.29 -11.96 5.42
CA TYR A 203 -18.44 -11.35 4.10
C TYR A 203 -17.10 -11.30 3.36
N TRP A 204 -16.03 -10.84 4.02
CA TRP A 204 -14.69 -10.76 3.43
C TRP A 204 -14.03 -12.13 3.26
N HIS A 205 -14.41 -13.12 4.07
CA HIS A 205 -13.92 -14.50 3.98
C HIS A 205 -14.84 -15.46 3.20
N ARG A 206 -15.89 -14.96 2.55
CA ARG A 206 -16.92 -15.77 1.86
C ARG A 206 -16.41 -16.69 0.75
N LEU A 207 -15.18 -16.47 0.28
CA LEU A 207 -14.55 -17.32 -0.75
C LEU A 207 -14.13 -18.69 -0.20
N LEU A 208 -14.06 -18.84 1.13
CA LEU A 208 -13.76 -20.09 1.81
C LEU A 208 -14.90 -20.40 2.78
N SER A 209 -15.30 -21.66 2.85
CA SER A 209 -16.22 -22.14 3.87
C SER A 209 -15.54 -22.11 5.26
N PRO A 210 -16.30 -21.97 6.36
CA PRO A 210 -15.76 -22.07 7.71
C PRO A 210 -14.96 -23.35 7.97
N GLU A 211 -15.29 -24.43 7.28
CA GLU A 211 -14.61 -25.73 7.34
C GLU A 211 -13.24 -25.71 6.63
N GLU A 212 -13.07 -24.85 5.61
CA GLU A 212 -11.82 -24.65 4.87
C GLU A 212 -10.89 -23.62 5.52
N LEU A 213 -11.40 -22.70 6.35
CA LEU A 213 -10.57 -21.69 7.01
C LEU A 213 -9.42 -22.26 7.85
N PRO A 214 -9.61 -23.34 8.65
CA PRO A 214 -8.51 -23.96 9.39
C PRO A 214 -7.46 -24.60 8.49
N SER A 215 -7.82 -25.07 7.28
CA SER A 215 -6.88 -25.70 6.36
C SER A 215 -6.02 -24.68 5.62
N LEU A 216 -6.43 -23.41 5.54
CA LEU A 216 -5.67 -22.31 4.91
C LEU A 216 -4.27 -22.12 5.51
N PHE A 217 -4.10 -22.44 6.79
CA PHE A 217 -2.82 -22.40 7.52
C PHE A 217 -2.33 -23.78 7.95
N SER A 218 -2.84 -24.84 7.33
CA SER A 218 -2.37 -26.21 7.53
C SER A 218 -0.87 -26.34 7.21
N GLU A 219 -0.22 -27.39 7.74
CA GLU A 219 1.16 -27.70 7.38
C GLU A 219 1.36 -27.85 5.85
N GLU A 220 0.34 -28.33 5.16
CA GLU A 220 0.33 -28.51 3.71
C GLU A 220 0.43 -27.17 2.96
N LEU A 221 -0.29 -26.13 3.41
CA LEU A 221 -0.14 -24.77 2.88
C LEU A 221 1.06 -24.01 3.46
N ARG A 222 1.50 -24.29 4.70
CA ARG A 222 2.72 -23.71 5.30
C ARG A 222 3.98 -24.04 4.50
N GLY A 223 4.04 -25.21 3.87
CA GLY A 223 5.11 -25.53 2.93
C GLY A 223 5.25 -24.50 1.80
N TYR A 224 4.13 -23.91 1.37
CA TYR A 224 4.12 -22.85 0.36
C TYR A 224 4.51 -21.46 0.91
N TYR A 225 4.36 -21.21 2.22
CA TYR A 225 4.75 -19.95 2.84
C TYR A 225 6.23 -19.90 3.27
N GLN A 226 6.90 -21.05 3.39
CA GLN A 226 8.31 -21.10 3.79
C GLN A 226 9.27 -20.77 2.63
N ASP A 227 8.84 -21.02 1.39
CA ASP A 227 9.61 -20.70 0.19
C ASP A 227 8.67 -20.06 -0.84
N THR A 228 8.46 -18.77 -0.66
CA THR A 228 7.56 -17.95 -1.48
C THR A 228 7.92 -18.00 -2.97
N TRP A 229 9.20 -18.19 -3.30
CA TRP A 229 9.68 -18.33 -4.68
C TRP A 229 9.23 -19.65 -5.32
N ASN A 230 9.45 -20.78 -4.64
CA ASN A 230 9.02 -22.09 -5.16
C ASN A 230 7.49 -22.19 -5.28
N SER A 231 6.76 -21.55 -4.38
CA SER A 231 5.30 -21.45 -4.45
C SER A 231 4.81 -20.66 -5.65
N PHE A 232 5.42 -19.50 -5.90
CA PHE A 232 5.15 -18.72 -7.10
C PHE A 232 5.44 -19.53 -8.37
N GLN A 233 6.57 -20.23 -8.44
CA GLN A 233 6.90 -21.10 -9.57
C GLN A 233 5.90 -22.23 -9.77
N SER A 234 5.42 -22.86 -8.69
CA SER A 234 4.42 -23.93 -8.75
C SER A 234 3.10 -23.43 -9.34
N VAL A 235 2.61 -22.27 -8.87
CA VAL A 235 1.39 -21.63 -9.40
C VAL A 235 1.56 -21.26 -10.88
N MET A 236 2.71 -20.70 -11.26
CA MET A 236 2.99 -20.35 -12.65
C MET A 236 3.06 -21.58 -13.58
N ARG A 237 3.51 -22.74 -13.07
CA ARG A 237 3.52 -24.02 -13.82
C ARG A 237 2.14 -24.67 -13.91
N ALA A 238 1.25 -24.39 -12.96
CA ALA A 238 -0.11 -24.92 -12.90
C ALA A 238 -1.15 -24.06 -13.66
N ALA A 239 -0.76 -22.87 -14.15
CA ALA A 239 -1.62 -22.01 -14.93
C ALA A 239 -1.98 -22.66 -16.30
N PRO A 240 -3.24 -22.58 -16.77
CA PRO A 240 -3.66 -23.18 -18.04
C PRO A 240 -2.91 -22.61 -19.26
N PRO A 241 -2.88 -23.33 -20.40
CA PRO A 241 -2.07 -23.00 -21.57
C PRO A 241 -2.70 -21.90 -22.44
N TRP A 242 -3.15 -20.79 -21.87
CA TRP A 242 -3.44 -19.57 -22.65
C TRP A 242 -2.17 -19.00 -23.34
N GLN A 243 -1.00 -19.59 -23.06
CA GLN A 243 0.26 -19.35 -23.75
C GLN A 243 0.32 -19.94 -25.17
N GLU A 244 -0.51 -20.94 -25.52
CA GLU A 244 -0.45 -21.57 -26.85
C GLU A 244 -1.10 -20.72 -27.95
N GLU A 245 -2.06 -19.84 -27.62
CA GLU A 245 -2.70 -18.95 -28.60
C GLU A 245 -1.94 -17.64 -28.86
N LEU A 246 -0.93 -17.29 -28.04
CA LEU A 246 -0.02 -16.16 -28.28
C LEU A 246 1.07 -16.51 -29.31
N SER A 247 0.68 -17.24 -30.36
CA SER A 247 1.59 -17.62 -31.43
C SER A 247 2.03 -16.38 -32.22
N SER A 248 3.34 -16.17 -32.21
CA SER A 248 4.18 -15.41 -33.16
C SER A 248 4.65 -13.98 -32.84
N PHE A 249 4.33 -13.37 -31.70
CA PHE A 249 5.00 -12.11 -31.29
C PHE A 249 5.50 -12.04 -29.83
N ASP A 250 5.02 -12.87 -28.91
CA ASP A 250 5.18 -12.69 -27.45
C ASP A 250 5.89 -13.83 -26.72
N ASN A 251 7.07 -14.24 -27.19
CA ASN A 251 7.93 -15.14 -26.40
C ASN A 251 8.87 -14.36 -25.46
N LEU A 252 8.27 -13.50 -24.62
CA LEU A 252 8.97 -12.70 -23.60
C LEU A 252 9.62 -13.59 -22.51
N LEU A 253 9.04 -14.77 -22.25
CA LEU A 253 9.49 -15.71 -21.23
C LEU A 253 10.79 -16.44 -21.61
N GLN A 254 11.04 -16.69 -22.90
CA GLN A 254 12.31 -17.27 -23.38
C GLN A 254 13.49 -16.29 -23.36
N ARG A 255 13.24 -14.99 -23.21
CA ARG A 255 14.30 -13.95 -23.12
C ARG A 255 14.65 -13.55 -21.68
N ALA A 256 13.87 -14.03 -20.70
CA ALA A 256 14.03 -13.74 -19.29
C ALA A 256 14.74 -14.87 -18.50
N LEU A 257 15.01 -16.01 -19.15
CA LEU A 257 15.90 -17.08 -18.68
C LEU A 257 17.23 -17.00 -19.42
#